data_AF-A0A1H1B8E7-F1
#
_entry.id   AF-A0A1H1B8E7-F1
#
_cell.length_a   1.000
_cell.length_b   1.000
_cell.length_c   1.000
_cell.angle_alpha   90.00
_cell.angle_beta   90.00
_cell.angle_gamma   90.00
#
_symmetry.space_group_name_H-M   'P 1'
#
loop_
_entity.id
_entity.type
_entity.pdbx_description
1 polymer ?
#
loop_
_entity_poly.entity_id
_entity_poly.type
_entity_poly.pdbx_seq_one_letter_code
_entity_poly.pdbx_strand_id
1 'polypeptide(L)'
;MMKFSAKPVNFKLNDYLSNGYEFLKNNFGNLLGAFLLCIVMSIIPFCSFLAVGNFYKYCRDLRAGKQVSAGDIFNFDNFMPYFILQLILVGGILLLYIPMIIMMPIMANNHGEPSSAMLFFIPYMVILYIAIIIICLKGFYIPALISLGGVTDVKTAWKMSVTMGKGNLLSIFLFALVVSLIGNLGILACGIGIFLTLPFVYTAHYFAFEDAMKQVEYDEIIEIGSKNEF
;
A
#
# COMPACT_ATOMS: atom_id res chain seq x y z
N MET A 1 23.11 12.68 0.75
CA MET A 1 21.80 12.12 1.10
C MET A 1 20.76 12.91 0.30
N MET A 2 20.14 12.31 -0.72
CA MET A 2 19.11 12.99 -1.52
C MET A 2 18.00 13.48 -0.59
N LYS A 3 17.70 14.79 -0.62
CA LYS A 3 16.58 15.34 0.14
C LYS A 3 15.33 15.15 -0.71
N PHE A 4 14.49 14.21 -0.32
CA PHE A 4 13.16 14.04 -0.90
C PHE A 4 12.16 14.95 -0.16
N SER A 5 11.42 15.73 -0.94
CA SER A 5 10.34 16.61 -0.48
C SER A 5 9.02 16.15 -1.08
N ALA A 6 7.92 16.27 -0.34
CA ALA A 6 6.59 15.93 -0.84
C ALA A 6 5.57 16.99 -0.44
N LYS A 7 4.69 17.35 -1.37
CA LYS A 7 3.54 18.24 -1.12
C LYS A 7 2.25 17.44 -0.88
N PRO A 8 1.26 18.03 -0.19
CA PRO A 8 -0.07 17.43 -0.10
C PRO A 8 -0.67 17.18 -1.48
N VAL A 9 -1.32 16.02 -1.65
CA VAL A 9 -1.96 15.63 -2.92
C VAL A 9 -3.37 16.20 -2.96
N ASN A 10 -3.83 16.74 -4.09
CA ASN A 10 -5.25 17.02 -4.28
C ASN A 10 -5.94 15.72 -4.74
N PHE A 11 -6.60 15.00 -3.83
CA PHE A 11 -7.03 13.62 -4.08
C PHE A 11 -8.28 13.55 -4.98
N LYS A 12 -8.14 12.91 -6.15
CA LYS A 12 -9.19 12.82 -7.18
C LYS A 12 -9.78 11.42 -7.27
N LEU A 13 -10.59 11.05 -6.28
CA LEU A 13 -11.17 9.70 -6.14
C LEU A 13 -11.84 9.20 -7.44
N ASN A 14 -12.73 10.01 -8.04
CA ASN A 14 -13.47 9.62 -9.23
C ASN A 14 -12.57 9.38 -10.43
N ASP A 15 -11.56 10.23 -10.62
CA ASP A 15 -10.61 10.11 -11.72
C ASP A 15 -9.78 8.84 -11.58
N TYR A 16 -9.35 8.48 -10.36
CA TYR A 16 -8.56 7.26 -10.13
C TYR A 16 -9.35 5.99 -10.44
N LEU A 17 -10.63 5.94 -10.06
CA LEU A 17 -11.52 4.82 -10.38
C LEU A 17 -11.79 4.73 -11.89
N SER A 18 -12.12 5.86 -12.52
CA SER A 18 -12.50 5.91 -13.93
C SER A 18 -11.32 5.55 -14.84
N ASN A 19 -10.16 6.17 -14.60
CA ASN A 19 -8.94 5.88 -15.33
C ASN A 19 -8.43 4.45 -15.08
N GLY A 20 -8.55 3.97 -13.83
CA GLY A 20 -8.19 2.60 -13.47
C GLY A 20 -9.01 1.55 -14.22
N TYR A 21 -10.32 1.80 -14.40
CA TYR A 21 -11.21 0.94 -15.18
C TYR A 21 -10.90 1.00 -16.68
N GLU A 22 -10.77 2.20 -17.26
CA GLU A 22 -10.43 2.34 -18.68
C GLU A 22 -9.10 1.68 -19.02
N PHE A 23 -8.08 1.89 -18.17
CA PHE A 23 -6.77 1.29 -18.36
C PHE A 23 -6.82 -0.23 -18.29
N LEU A 24 -7.57 -0.79 -17.33
CA LEU A 24 -7.79 -2.24 -17.24
C LEU A 24 -8.50 -2.78 -18.48
N LYS A 25 -9.59 -2.15 -18.89
CA LYS A 25 -10.38 -2.56 -20.06
C LYS A 25 -9.53 -2.60 -21.33
N ASN A 26 -8.71 -1.56 -21.54
CA ASN A 26 -7.90 -1.43 -22.75
C ASN A 26 -6.67 -2.36 -22.77
N ASN A 27 -6.23 -2.84 -21.60
CA ASN A 27 -5.01 -3.65 -21.45
C ASN A 27 -5.25 -4.96 -20.69
N PHE A 28 -6.46 -5.51 -20.77
CA PHE A 28 -6.92 -6.57 -19.87
C PHE A 28 -5.99 -7.78 -19.84
N GLY A 29 -5.60 -8.31 -21.01
CA GLY A 29 -4.72 -9.48 -21.08
C GLY A 29 -3.35 -9.25 -20.44
N ASN A 30 -2.74 -8.10 -20.73
CA ASN A 30 -1.44 -7.72 -20.17
C ASN A 30 -1.49 -7.54 -18.66
N LEU A 31 -2.56 -6.90 -18.15
CA LEU A 31 -2.72 -6.63 -16.72
C LEU A 31 -3.14 -7.88 -15.95
N LEU A 32 -3.99 -8.73 -16.51
CA LEU A 32 -4.36 -10.00 -15.91
C LEU A 32 -3.13 -10.92 -15.79
N GLY A 33 -2.33 -11.04 -16.85
CA GLY A 33 -1.11 -11.84 -16.83
C GLY A 33 -0.12 -11.38 -15.75
N ALA A 34 0.16 -10.07 -15.70
CA ALA A 34 1.00 -9.48 -14.65
C ALA A 34 0.40 -9.66 -13.25
N PHE A 35 -0.92 -9.52 -13.11
CA PHE A 35 -1.61 -9.72 -11.84
C PHE A 35 -1.52 -11.17 -11.33
N LEU A 36 -1.65 -12.16 -12.21
CA LEU A 36 -1.48 -13.57 -11.85
C LEU A 36 -0.05 -13.84 -11.35
N LEU A 37 0.97 -13.27 -12.01
CA LEU A 37 2.34 -13.39 -11.52
C LEU A 37 2.58 -12.59 -10.23
N CYS A 38 1.87 -11.50 -10.01
CA CYS A 38 1.88 -10.78 -8.73
C CYS A 38 1.34 -11.66 -7.60
N ILE A 39 0.28 -12.45 -7.84
CA ILE A 39 -0.21 -13.45 -6.87
C ILE A 39 0.87 -14.50 -6.59
N VAL A 40 1.47 -15.06 -7.64
CA VAL A 40 2.53 -16.09 -7.49
C VAL A 40 3.71 -15.56 -6.68
N MET A 41 4.19 -14.36 -6.98
CA MET A 41 5.27 -13.72 -6.23
C MET A 41 4.87 -13.43 -4.77
N SER A 42 3.59 -13.11 -4.53
CA SER A 42 3.08 -12.82 -3.18
C SER A 42 3.01 -14.05 -2.26
N ILE A 43 3.08 -15.27 -2.80
CA ILE A 43 3.21 -16.52 -2.02
C ILE A 43 4.59 -16.61 -1.37
N ILE A 44 5.62 -16.02 -2.00
CA ILE A 44 6.97 -16.00 -1.44
C ILE A 44 6.96 -15.12 -0.19
N PRO A 45 7.45 -15.61 0.96
CA PRO A 45 7.54 -14.82 2.18
C PRO A 45 8.24 -13.48 1.93
N PHE A 46 7.70 -12.43 2.52
CA PHE A 46 8.20 -11.05 2.42
C PHE A 46 8.19 -10.40 1.03
N CYS A 47 7.60 -11.05 0.02
CA CYS A 47 7.59 -10.52 -1.34
C CYS A 47 6.25 -9.91 -1.76
N SER A 48 5.21 -9.96 -0.91
CA SER A 48 3.88 -9.47 -1.30
C SER A 48 3.86 -7.96 -1.60
N PHE A 49 4.48 -7.13 -0.76
CA PHE A 49 4.57 -5.68 -1.05
C PHE A 49 5.50 -5.36 -2.22
N LEU A 50 6.57 -6.16 -2.41
CA LEU A 50 7.45 -6.05 -3.57
C LEU A 50 6.71 -6.36 -4.87
N ALA A 51 5.94 -7.44 -4.89
CA ALA A 51 5.12 -7.86 -6.03
C ALA A 51 4.14 -6.75 -6.44
N VAL A 52 3.44 -6.18 -5.46
CA VAL A 52 2.52 -5.06 -5.68
C VAL A 52 3.25 -3.80 -6.17
N GLY A 53 4.42 -3.50 -5.60
CA GLY A 53 5.28 -2.42 -6.07
C GLY A 53 5.73 -2.58 -7.52
N ASN A 54 6.15 -3.78 -7.90
CA ASN A 54 6.51 -4.12 -9.27
C ASN A 54 5.31 -4.08 -10.21
N PHE A 55 4.13 -4.47 -9.76
CA PHE A 55 2.90 -4.30 -10.52
C PHE A 55 2.63 -2.82 -10.84
N TYR A 56 2.91 -1.89 -9.92
CA TYR A 56 2.79 -0.47 -10.21
C TYR A 56 3.84 0.03 -11.20
N LYS A 57 5.09 -0.46 -11.14
CA LYS A 57 6.11 -0.17 -12.17
C LYS A 57 5.67 -0.70 -13.54
N TYR A 58 5.13 -1.91 -13.58
CA TYR A 58 4.57 -2.52 -14.78
C TYR A 58 3.45 -1.66 -15.38
N CYS A 59 2.50 -1.20 -14.56
CA CYS A 59 1.44 -0.28 -15.01
C CYS A 59 2.01 1.03 -15.58
N ARG A 60 3.05 1.60 -14.94
CA ARG A 60 3.73 2.82 -15.42
C ARG A 60 4.35 2.60 -16.79
N ASP A 61 5.12 1.54 -16.93
CA ASP A 61 5.86 1.29 -18.16
C ASP A 61 4.92 0.90 -19.31
N LEU A 62 3.87 0.12 -19.02
CA LEU A 62 2.79 -0.18 -19.96
C LEU A 62 2.03 1.09 -20.41
N ARG A 63 1.69 1.97 -19.47
CA ARG A 63 1.00 3.24 -19.78
C ARG A 63 1.89 4.21 -20.57
N ALA A 64 3.20 4.18 -20.36
CA ALA A 64 4.17 4.93 -21.14
C ALA A 64 4.40 4.34 -22.56
N GLY A 65 3.72 3.25 -22.93
CA GLY A 65 3.87 2.59 -24.22
C GLY A 65 5.17 1.79 -24.37
N LYS A 66 5.87 1.51 -23.27
CA LYS A 66 7.06 0.65 -23.30
C LYS A 66 6.64 -0.80 -23.49
N GLN A 67 7.51 -1.58 -24.12
CA GLN A 67 7.34 -3.02 -24.14
C GLN A 67 7.53 -3.56 -22.73
N VAL A 68 6.52 -4.26 -22.23
CA VAL A 68 6.50 -4.87 -20.89
C VAL A 68 6.32 -6.37 -21.02
N SER A 69 6.89 -7.11 -20.07
CA SER A 69 6.68 -8.55 -19.91
C SER A 69 6.02 -8.81 -18.57
N ALA A 70 5.08 -9.75 -18.51
CA ALA A 70 4.51 -10.15 -17.22
C ALA A 70 5.60 -10.65 -16.25
N GLY A 71 6.72 -11.17 -16.77
CA GLY A 71 7.89 -11.57 -15.99
C GLY A 71 8.56 -10.43 -15.22
N ASP A 72 8.36 -9.16 -15.61
CA ASP A 72 8.91 -7.98 -14.94
C ASP A 72 8.41 -7.85 -13.49
N ILE A 73 7.33 -8.57 -13.14
CA ILE A 73 6.86 -8.70 -11.76
C ILE A 73 7.93 -9.31 -10.86
N PHE A 74 8.75 -10.25 -11.34
CA PHE A 74 9.81 -10.89 -10.57
C PHE A 74 11.11 -10.06 -10.51
N ASN A 75 10.99 -8.76 -10.24
CA ASN A 75 12.12 -7.86 -10.02
C ASN A 75 12.40 -7.71 -8.51
N PHE A 76 13.66 -7.86 -8.09
CA PHE A 76 14.04 -7.80 -6.67
C PHE A 76 14.83 -6.55 -6.28
N ASP A 77 14.94 -5.55 -7.16
CA ASP A 77 15.75 -4.35 -6.93
C ASP A 77 15.29 -3.57 -5.69
N ASN A 78 13.97 -3.52 -5.47
CA ASN A 78 13.35 -2.86 -4.32
C ASN A 78 13.09 -3.80 -3.14
N PHE A 79 13.68 -5.00 -3.11
CA PHE A 79 13.43 -5.97 -2.05
C PHE A 79 13.76 -5.41 -0.66
N MET A 80 14.94 -4.81 -0.48
CA MET A 80 15.40 -4.39 0.84
C MET A 80 14.48 -3.35 1.52
N PRO A 81 14.05 -2.26 0.84
CA PRO A 81 13.06 -1.33 1.41
C PRO A 81 11.75 -2.01 1.85
N TYR A 82 11.22 -2.93 1.03
CA TYR A 82 9.98 -3.65 1.37
C TYR A 82 10.18 -4.65 2.50
N PHE A 83 11.32 -5.33 2.53
CA PHE A 83 11.68 -6.24 3.61
C PHE A 83 11.75 -5.51 4.95
N ILE A 84 12.42 -4.35 5.01
CA ILE A 84 12.49 -3.51 6.21
C ILE A 84 11.09 -3.01 6.62
N LEU A 85 10.29 -2.52 5.66
CA LEU A 85 8.91 -2.11 5.92
C LEU A 85 8.10 -3.26 6.55
N GLN A 86 8.25 -4.48 6.02
CA GLN A 86 7.52 -5.62 6.53
C GLN A 86 7.99 -6.07 7.91
N LEU A 87 9.29 -6.01 8.21
CA LEU A 87 9.80 -6.24 9.57
C LEU A 87 9.23 -5.22 10.57
N ILE A 88 9.14 -3.94 10.19
CA ILE A 88 8.52 -2.90 11.01
C ILE A 88 7.05 -3.21 11.26
N LEU A 89 6.31 -3.60 10.22
CA LEU A 89 4.89 -3.94 10.34
C LEU A 89 4.68 -5.19 11.21
N VAL A 90 5.47 -6.24 11.00
CA VAL A 90 5.41 -7.48 11.81
C VAL A 90 5.75 -7.15 13.27
N GLY A 91 6.84 -6.42 13.53
CA GLY A 91 7.20 -5.99 14.88
C GLY A 91 6.11 -5.16 15.54
N GLY A 92 5.52 -4.21 14.79
CA GLY A 92 4.41 -3.39 15.27
C GLY A 92 3.17 -4.22 15.61
N ILE A 93 2.80 -5.17 14.75
CA ILE A 93 1.67 -6.07 15.00
C ILE A 93 1.94 -6.95 16.23
N LEU A 94 3.13 -7.54 16.36
CA LEU A 94 3.49 -8.35 17.52
C LEU A 94 3.40 -7.57 18.84
N LEU A 95 3.86 -6.31 18.85
CA LEU A 95 3.72 -5.41 20.00
C LEU A 95 2.25 -5.14 20.33
N LEU A 96 1.42 -4.91 19.31
CA LEU A 96 -0.01 -4.75 19.49
C LEU A 96 -0.68 -6.03 20.02
N TYR A 97 -0.17 -7.23 19.77
CA TYR A 97 -0.75 -8.46 20.32
C TYR A 97 -0.39 -8.74 21.79
N ILE A 98 0.63 -8.09 22.38
CA ILE A 98 1.09 -8.36 23.75
C ILE A 98 -0.06 -8.28 24.78
N PRO A 99 -0.89 -7.22 24.81
CA PRO A 99 -2.01 -7.16 25.75
C PRO A 99 -3.01 -8.31 25.55
N MET A 100 -3.28 -8.73 24.32
CA MET A 100 -4.18 -9.85 24.03
C MET A 100 -3.63 -11.17 24.58
N ILE A 101 -2.32 -11.42 24.39
CA ILE A 101 -1.65 -12.63 24.89
C ILE A 101 -1.75 -12.72 26.42
N ILE A 102 -1.62 -11.59 27.12
CA ILE A 102 -1.74 -11.54 28.59
C ILE A 102 -3.18 -11.73 29.05
N MET A 103 -4.15 -11.16 28.34
CA MET A 103 -5.57 -11.21 28.72
C MET A 103 -6.21 -12.59 28.44
N MET A 104 -5.70 -13.34 27.47
CA MET A 104 -6.29 -14.62 27.03
C MET A 104 -6.31 -15.71 28.13
N PRO A 105 -5.22 -15.97 28.88
CA PRO A 105 -5.26 -16.90 30.02
C PRO A 105 -6.22 -16.45 31.14
N ILE A 106 -6.31 -15.14 31.39
CA ILE A 106 -7.21 -14.59 32.41
C ILE A 106 -8.67 -14.89 32.04
N MET A 107 -9.03 -14.73 30.76
CA MET A 107 -10.37 -15.07 30.26
C MET A 107 -10.62 -16.58 30.26
N ALA A 108 -9.63 -17.40 29.89
CA ALA A 108 -9.76 -18.86 29.83
C ALA A 108 -10.02 -19.51 31.20
N ASN A 109 -9.51 -18.91 32.28
CA ASN A 109 -9.67 -19.43 33.65
C ASN A 109 -11.02 -19.09 34.31
N ASN A 110 -11.94 -18.37 33.62
CA ASN A 110 -13.19 -17.91 34.23
C ASN A 110 -14.36 -18.91 34.17
N HIS A 111 -14.11 -20.22 34.01
CA HIS A 111 -15.09 -21.31 34.13
C HIS A 111 -16.47 -21.08 33.43
N GLY A 112 -16.49 -20.33 32.33
CA GLY A 112 -17.73 -20.03 31.59
C GLY A 112 -18.50 -18.79 32.08
N GLU A 113 -18.03 -18.12 33.12
CA GLU A 113 -18.57 -16.82 33.55
C GLU A 113 -17.95 -15.66 32.74
N PRO A 114 -18.71 -14.60 32.45
CA PRO A 114 -18.18 -13.42 31.78
C PRO A 114 -17.09 -12.77 32.63
N SER A 115 -15.85 -12.91 32.19
CA SER A 115 -14.71 -12.26 32.84
C SER A 115 -14.85 -10.74 32.80
N SER A 116 -14.53 -10.06 33.91
CA SER A 116 -14.38 -8.60 33.91
C SER A 116 -13.31 -8.11 32.92
N ALA A 117 -12.37 -8.98 32.52
CA ALA A 117 -11.41 -8.73 31.46
C ALA A 117 -12.08 -8.49 30.08
N MET A 118 -13.27 -9.05 29.83
CA MET A 118 -14.01 -8.87 28.58
C MET A 118 -14.49 -7.42 28.40
N LEU A 119 -14.78 -6.72 29.50
CA LEU A 119 -15.16 -5.29 29.48
C LEU A 119 -14.02 -4.39 28.98
N PHE A 120 -12.77 -4.79 29.20
CA PHE A 120 -11.59 -4.07 28.69
C PHE A 120 -11.19 -4.52 27.29
N PHE A 121 -11.44 -5.79 26.97
CA PHE A 121 -11.08 -6.38 25.68
C PHE A 121 -11.82 -5.75 24.50
N ILE A 122 -13.15 -5.55 24.60
CA ILE A 122 -13.94 -5.00 23.49
C ILE A 122 -13.50 -3.57 23.12
N PRO A 123 -13.44 -2.59 24.07
CA PRO A 123 -12.94 -1.25 23.76
C PRO A 123 -11.51 -1.25 23.23
N TYR A 124 -10.66 -2.10 23.79
CA TYR A 124 -9.28 -2.26 23.32
C TYR A 124 -9.23 -2.70 21.85
N MET A 125 -10.02 -3.69 21.46
CA MET A 125 -10.09 -4.16 20.07
C MET A 125 -10.59 -3.06 19.13
N VAL A 126 -11.60 -2.29 19.54
CA VAL A 126 -12.10 -1.14 18.74
C VAL A 126 -11.01 -0.10 18.55
N ILE A 127 -10.31 0.30 19.62
CA ILE A 127 -9.21 1.27 19.55
C ILE A 127 -8.08 0.73 18.66
N LEU A 128 -7.74 -0.55 18.77
CA LEU A 128 -6.72 -1.19 17.96
C LEU A 128 -7.08 -1.17 16.46
N TYR A 129 -8.33 -1.51 16.11
CA TYR A 129 -8.79 -1.44 14.72
C TYR A 129 -8.74 -0.01 14.17
N ILE A 130 -9.19 0.98 14.95
CA ILE A 130 -9.11 2.40 14.57
C ILE A 130 -7.65 2.82 14.36
N ALA A 131 -6.75 2.43 15.26
CA ALA A 131 -5.33 2.73 15.15
C ALA A 131 -4.71 2.12 13.88
N ILE A 132 -5.00 0.86 13.57
CA ILE A 132 -4.53 0.20 12.35
C ILE A 132 -5.04 0.92 11.11
N ILE A 133 -6.34 1.28 11.07
CA ILE A 133 -6.91 2.05 9.95
C ILE A 133 -6.15 3.37 9.77
N ILE A 134 -5.93 4.14 10.83
CA ILE A 134 -5.19 5.42 10.76
C ILE A 134 -3.74 5.20 10.27
N ILE A 135 -3.07 4.16 10.73
CA ILE A 135 -1.70 3.80 10.29
C ILE A 135 -1.70 3.48 8.80
N CYS A 136 -2.63 2.65 8.32
CA CYS A 136 -2.76 2.30 6.91
C CYS A 136 -3.05 3.53 6.03
N LEU A 137 -3.94 4.42 6.47
CA LEU A 137 -4.24 5.67 5.76
C LEU A 137 -3.00 6.58 5.68
N LYS A 138 -2.22 6.68 6.75
CA LYS A 138 -0.97 7.44 6.78
C LYS A 138 0.13 6.81 5.92
N GLY A 139 0.15 5.48 5.82
CA GLY A 139 1.11 4.71 5.02
C GLY A 139 0.69 4.49 3.57
N PHE A 140 -0.47 5.00 3.15
CA PHE A 140 -1.09 4.71 1.86
C PHE A 140 -0.15 4.85 0.65
N TYR A 141 0.71 5.88 0.63
CA TYR A 141 1.60 6.15 -0.49
C TYR A 141 2.96 5.46 -0.42
N ILE A 142 3.28 4.73 0.66
CA ILE A 142 4.60 4.11 0.84
C ILE A 142 4.98 3.15 -0.30
N PRO A 143 4.09 2.24 -0.77
CA PRO A 143 4.45 1.36 -1.88
C PRO A 143 4.80 2.14 -3.15
N ALA A 144 4.09 3.21 -3.44
CA ALA A 144 4.37 4.08 -4.59
C ALA A 144 5.68 4.85 -4.44
N LEU A 145 5.93 5.40 -3.25
CA LEU A 145 7.18 6.13 -2.95
C LEU A 145 8.40 5.24 -3.12
N ILE A 146 8.33 3.98 -2.68
CA ILE A 146 9.43 3.01 -2.86
C ILE A 146 9.60 2.65 -4.34
N SER A 147 8.51 2.21 -5.01
CA SER A 147 8.62 1.60 -6.34
C SER A 147 8.64 2.60 -7.50
N LEU A 148 7.87 3.68 -7.42
CA LEU A 148 7.76 4.70 -8.46
C LEU A 148 8.64 5.91 -8.16
N GLY A 149 8.74 6.31 -6.89
CA GLY A 149 9.51 7.47 -6.44
C GLY A 149 10.96 7.19 -6.03
N GLY A 150 11.38 5.92 -5.97
CA GLY A 150 12.76 5.55 -5.60
C GLY A 150 13.15 5.85 -4.15
N VAL A 151 12.19 6.13 -3.26
CA VAL A 151 12.45 6.45 -1.86
C VAL A 151 12.68 5.17 -1.07
N THR A 152 13.93 4.75 -0.94
CA THR A 152 14.33 3.48 -0.31
C THR A 152 14.37 3.52 1.22
N ASP A 153 14.49 4.71 1.83
CA ASP A 153 14.46 4.88 3.28
C ASP A 153 13.01 4.91 3.80
N VAL A 154 12.62 3.88 4.57
CA VAL A 154 11.24 3.69 5.05
C VAL A 154 10.77 4.86 5.94
N LYS A 155 11.68 5.45 6.73
CA LYS A 155 11.34 6.58 7.60
C LYS A 155 11.00 7.84 6.79
N THR A 156 11.74 8.07 5.70
CA THR A 156 11.51 9.16 4.76
C THR A 156 10.23 8.92 3.97
N ALA A 157 10.03 7.70 3.45
CA ALA A 157 8.79 7.30 2.78
C ALA A 157 7.56 7.50 3.69
N TRP A 158 7.66 7.16 4.98
CA TRP A 158 6.60 7.39 5.96
C TRP A 158 6.27 8.88 6.12
N LYS A 159 7.28 9.73 6.32
CA LYS A 159 7.10 11.19 6.46
C LYS A 159 6.47 11.81 5.21
N MET A 160 6.93 11.39 4.04
CA MET A 160 6.37 11.84 2.76
C MET A 160 4.93 11.38 2.60
N SER A 161 4.63 10.10 2.83
CA SER A 161 3.26 9.55 2.75
C SER A 161 2.29 10.30 3.66
N VAL A 162 2.69 10.57 4.92
CA VAL A 162 1.90 11.39 5.84
C VAL A 162 1.66 12.80 5.30
N THR A 163 2.67 13.41 4.67
CA THR A 163 2.59 14.77 4.13
C THR A 163 1.69 14.83 2.90
N MET A 164 1.82 13.85 2.01
CA MET A 164 0.98 13.68 0.81
C MET A 164 -0.49 13.48 1.16
N GLY A 165 -0.79 12.75 2.25
CA GLY A 165 -2.15 12.52 2.73
C GLY A 165 -2.76 13.67 3.54
N LYS A 166 -2.02 14.75 3.85
CA LYS A 166 -2.58 15.89 4.62
C LYS A 166 -3.76 16.51 3.88
N GLY A 167 -4.83 16.80 4.61
CA GLY A 167 -6.07 17.37 4.05
C GLY A 167 -6.95 16.37 3.28
N ASN A 168 -6.50 15.13 3.06
CA ASN A 168 -7.18 14.17 2.18
C ASN A 168 -7.42 12.80 2.82
N LEU A 169 -7.19 12.65 4.12
CA LEU A 169 -7.35 11.36 4.81
C LEU A 169 -8.75 10.76 4.63
N LEU A 170 -9.80 11.58 4.65
CA LEU A 170 -11.16 11.12 4.40
C LEU A 170 -11.34 10.62 2.96
N SER A 171 -10.80 11.33 1.98
CA SER A 171 -10.84 10.94 0.56
C SER A 171 -10.08 9.63 0.32
N ILE A 172 -8.91 9.46 0.93
CA ILE A 172 -8.13 8.21 0.90
C ILE A 172 -8.93 7.08 1.55
N PHE A 173 -9.57 7.34 2.69
CA PHE A 173 -10.40 6.36 3.38
C PHE A 173 -11.59 5.92 2.53
N LEU A 174 -12.34 6.87 1.96
CA LEU A 174 -13.48 6.59 1.08
C LEU A 174 -13.03 5.85 -0.19
N PHE A 175 -11.88 6.20 -0.76
CA PHE A 175 -11.30 5.48 -1.88
C PHE A 175 -10.97 4.04 -1.50
N ALA A 176 -10.26 3.82 -0.39
CA ALA A 176 -9.93 2.48 0.09
C ALA A 176 -11.19 1.66 0.38
N LEU A 177 -12.23 2.29 0.96
CA LEU A 177 -13.53 1.66 1.21
C LEU A 177 -14.19 1.23 -0.10
N VAL A 178 -14.36 2.14 -1.07
CA VAL A 178 -15.00 1.85 -2.36
C VAL A 178 -14.24 0.75 -3.10
N VAL A 179 -12.93 0.86 -3.20
CA VAL A 179 -12.11 -0.12 -3.90
C VAL A 179 -12.13 -1.48 -3.19
N SER A 180 -12.15 -1.51 -1.85
CA SER A 180 -12.29 -2.76 -1.09
C SER A 180 -13.65 -3.43 -1.32
N LEU A 181 -14.74 -2.66 -1.38
CA LEU A 181 -16.08 -3.19 -1.69
C LEU A 181 -16.09 -3.80 -3.09
N ILE A 182 -15.57 -3.08 -4.10
CA ILE A 182 -15.48 -3.58 -5.48
C ILE A 182 -14.60 -4.84 -5.55
N GLY A 183 -13.46 -4.86 -4.86
CA GLY A 183 -12.59 -6.03 -4.79
C GLY A 183 -13.33 -7.28 -4.30
N ASN A 184 -14.16 -7.13 -3.26
CA ASN A 184 -14.96 -8.21 -2.68
C ASN A 184 -16.17 -8.63 -3.53
N LEU A 185 -16.69 -7.77 -4.43
CA LEU A 185 -17.77 -8.16 -5.36
C LEU A 185 -17.38 -9.36 -6.22
N GLY A 186 -16.09 -9.52 -6.51
CA GLY A 186 -15.59 -10.65 -7.29
C GLY A 186 -15.79 -12.00 -6.58
N ILE A 187 -15.75 -12.01 -5.25
CA ILE A 187 -16.02 -13.20 -4.43
C ILE A 187 -17.51 -13.53 -4.50
N LEU A 188 -18.38 -12.51 -4.40
CA LEU A 188 -19.83 -12.67 -4.49
C LEU A 188 -20.29 -13.14 -5.88
N ALA A 189 -19.54 -12.81 -6.93
CA ALA A 189 -19.74 -13.30 -8.30
C ALA A 189 -19.07 -14.68 -8.54
N CYS A 190 -19.33 -15.65 -7.66
CA CYS A 190 -18.86 -17.04 -7.75
C CYS A 190 -17.33 -17.20 -7.84
N GLY A 191 -16.55 -16.26 -7.30
CA GLY A 191 -15.08 -16.29 -7.30
C GLY A 191 -14.42 -15.99 -8.65
N ILE A 192 -15.09 -16.19 -9.78
CA ILE A 192 -14.58 -15.83 -11.12
C ILE A 192 -14.42 -14.31 -11.24
N GLY A 193 -15.31 -13.54 -10.60
CA GLY A 193 -15.22 -12.09 -10.61
C GLY A 193 -13.93 -11.55 -10.01
N ILE A 194 -13.21 -12.32 -9.17
CA ILE A 194 -11.92 -11.95 -8.58
C ILE A 194 -10.88 -11.61 -9.66
N PHE A 195 -10.89 -12.33 -10.78
CA PHE A 195 -9.98 -12.11 -11.91
C PHE A 195 -10.24 -10.81 -12.67
N LEU A 196 -11.35 -10.13 -12.38
CA LEU A 196 -11.66 -8.80 -12.92
C LEU A 196 -11.55 -7.73 -11.83
N THR A 197 -12.12 -7.98 -10.66
CA THR A 197 -12.21 -6.98 -9.60
C THR A 197 -10.88 -6.71 -8.93
N LEU A 198 -10.02 -7.72 -8.70
CA LEU A 198 -8.72 -7.48 -8.07
C LEU A 198 -7.74 -6.74 -8.99
N PRO A 199 -7.55 -7.09 -10.27
CA PRO A 199 -6.75 -6.25 -11.17
C PRO A 199 -7.24 -4.79 -11.19
N PHE A 200 -8.56 -4.57 -11.17
CA PHE A 200 -9.13 -3.22 -11.08
C PHE A 200 -8.72 -2.50 -9.80
N VAL A 201 -8.72 -3.18 -8.64
CA VAL A 201 -8.24 -2.61 -7.38
C VAL A 201 -6.82 -2.06 -7.55
N TYR A 202 -5.92 -2.84 -8.16
CA TYR A 202 -4.52 -2.43 -8.33
C TYR A 202 -4.35 -1.33 -9.39
N THR A 203 -5.11 -1.35 -10.50
CA THR A 203 -5.04 -0.26 -11.48
C THR A 203 -5.60 1.05 -10.93
N ALA A 204 -6.67 1.02 -10.14
CA ALA A 204 -7.19 2.21 -9.47
C ALA A 204 -6.17 2.80 -8.49
N HIS A 205 -5.50 1.96 -7.68
CA HIS A 205 -4.41 2.39 -6.81
C HIS A 205 -3.25 2.97 -7.61
N TYR A 206 -2.89 2.36 -8.74
CA TYR A 206 -1.84 2.86 -9.62
C TYR A 206 -2.09 4.33 -10.02
N PHE A 207 -3.30 4.70 -10.43
CA PHE A 207 -3.60 6.09 -10.79
C PHE A 207 -3.55 7.06 -9.60
N ALA A 208 -4.03 6.63 -8.42
CA ALA A 208 -3.89 7.42 -7.20
C ALA A 208 -2.41 7.66 -6.85
N PHE A 209 -1.57 6.66 -7.08
CA PHE A 209 -0.14 6.68 -6.81
C PHE A 209 0.65 7.48 -7.83
N GLU A 210 0.36 7.32 -9.11
CA GLU A 210 0.97 8.09 -10.18
C GLU A 210 0.69 9.58 -10.02
N ASP A 211 -0.55 9.96 -9.71
CA ASP A 211 -0.90 11.37 -9.47
C ASP A 211 -0.15 11.95 -8.27
N ALA A 212 0.00 11.14 -7.21
CA ALA A 212 0.74 11.50 -6.02
C ALA A 212 2.24 11.69 -6.30
N MET A 213 2.84 10.89 -7.20
CA MET A 213 4.26 11.02 -7.57
C MET A 213 4.57 12.37 -8.24
N LYS A 214 3.60 13.06 -8.83
CA LYS A 214 3.79 14.43 -9.36
C LYS A 214 4.07 15.47 -8.28
N GLN A 215 3.81 15.13 -7.01
CA GLN A 215 4.04 16.00 -5.85
C GLN A 215 5.38 15.74 -5.15
N VAL A 216 6.18 14.79 -5.67
CA VAL A 216 7.51 14.48 -5.16
C VAL A 216 8.53 15.38 -5.87
N GLU A 217 9.28 16.14 -5.09
CA GLU A 217 10.36 17.00 -5.58
C GLU A 217 11.73 16.35 -5.31
N TYR A 218 12.61 16.38 -6.32
CA TYR A 218 13.99 15.94 -6.23
C TYR A 218 14.89 17.16 -6.07
N ASP A 219 15.49 17.31 -4.89
CA ASP A 219 16.34 18.45 -4.57
C ASP A 219 17.78 18.15 -5.06
N GLU A 220 18.05 18.31 -6.37
CA GLU A 220 19.38 18.11 -6.97
C GLU A 220 20.36 19.28 -6.69
N ILE A 221 19.86 20.42 -6.20
CA ILE A 221 20.59 21.71 -6.23
C ILE A 221 21.71 21.82 -5.17
N ILE A 222 21.73 20.97 -4.13
CA ILE A 222 22.75 21.06 -3.07
C ILE A 222 24.12 20.49 -3.51
N GLU A 223 24.18 19.70 -4.59
CA GLU A 223 25.44 19.07 -5.03
C GLU A 223 26.31 19.96 -5.94
N ILE A 224 25.73 20.99 -6.57
CA ILE A 224 26.46 21.93 -7.43
C ILE A 224 27.10 23.06 -6.59
N GLY A 225 26.46 23.43 -5.47
CA GLY A 225 26.98 24.44 -4.55
C GLY A 225 28.16 23.99 -3.70
N SER A 226 28.35 22.68 -3.49
CA SER A 226 29.46 22.14 -2.68
C SER A 226 30.69 21.72 -3.49
N LYS A 227 30.59 21.65 -4.83
CA LYS A 227 31.73 21.35 -5.72
C LYS A 227 32.50 22.60 -6.18
N ASN A 228 32.00 23.79 -5.91
CA ASN A 228 32.65 25.06 -6.26
C ASN A 228 33.33 25.76 -5.08
N GLU A 229 33.42 25.11 -3.92
CA GLU A 229 34.20 25.59 -2.77
C GLU A 229 35.43 24.69 -2.53
N PHE A 230 36.31 24.58 -3.54
CA PHE A 230 37.72 24.22 -3.37
C PHE A 230 38.55 24.87 -4.46
#